data_AF-A0A150V7Q0-F1
#
_entry.id   AF-A0A150V7Q0-F1
#
_cell.length_a   1.000
_cell.length_b   1.000
_cell.length_c   1.000
_cell.angle_alpha   90.00
_cell.angle_beta   90.00
_cell.angle_gamma   90.00
#
_symmetry.space_group_name_H-M   'P 1'
#
loop_
_entity.id
_entity.type
_entity.pdbx_description
1 polymer ?
#
loop_
_entity_poly.entity_id
_entity_poly.type
_entity_poly.pdbx_seq_one_letter_code
_entity_poly.pdbx_strand_id
1 'polypeptide(L)'
;PGDLGWTLDYATAWAFRRLVRHRPEIADAIARIRRAFSVVSRHTPFHIFPFLDRVLFDNKLGKSVYLVWKAQSLASPGVTRAGEGGSKISIELNRSPFEDPYLGRTGAGPIDVLLDQLIHQMIHAYFLVACGSQSKDEPHDGRLLDGLHFGVLLLAIWDIASRGPDGPLNLIFYAETRRRWSAGVPVFHVQHPLLPPFIALGPQPTTDASPRWTGSSQCTLDNRHIRHSDLRNWQVKSYAIALSTNLEGKGDTVFDYATDNKLEPVHRLQGPPSKEYVELIWEDRRIMVPRERACGFASLKEALEKNDRFELSVPAGCSAQLFALLYNFFLHGRTIAEEDEEKKKKKKKHRGAPAIVAHPRDVKEEEKGVLTHLRLFHLATAMEFSELQHHILDLLWTSFSRTTDPPIEILREVYGDDGPTHVDLHRWGRAFLLRRGRGGRSNY
;
A
#
# COMPACT_ATOMS: atom_id res chain seq x y z
N PRO A 1 -6.80 -0.06 -9.70
CA PRO A 1 -5.42 0.29 -10.10
C PRO A 1 -4.50 0.04 -8.91
N GLY A 2 -3.22 -0.23 -9.13
CA GLY A 2 -2.24 -0.30 -8.05
C GLY A 2 -1.98 1.06 -7.41
N ASP A 3 -1.25 1.06 -6.30
CA ASP A 3 -0.97 2.22 -5.46
C ASP A 3 0.41 2.11 -4.78
N LEU A 4 0.89 3.16 -4.12
CA LEU A 4 2.22 3.15 -3.48
C LEU A 4 2.29 2.32 -2.17
N GLY A 5 1.15 1.86 -1.65
CA GLY A 5 1.08 1.15 -0.37
C GLY A 5 1.34 2.04 0.83
N TRP A 6 0.98 3.32 0.75
CA TRP A 6 1.17 4.29 1.82
C TRP A 6 -0.09 4.42 2.68
N THR A 7 0.09 4.62 3.99
CA THR A 7 -1.02 5.06 4.85
C THR A 7 -1.34 6.54 4.59
N LEU A 8 -2.57 6.96 4.93
CA LEU A 8 -2.99 8.36 4.75
C LEU A 8 -2.13 9.33 5.58
N ASP A 9 -1.76 8.94 6.79
CA ASP A 9 -0.81 9.68 7.63
C ASP A 9 0.57 9.81 6.96
N TYR A 10 1.13 8.72 6.45
CA TYR A 10 2.42 8.76 5.77
C TYR A 10 2.37 9.63 4.51
N ALA A 11 1.36 9.45 3.66
CA ALA A 11 1.18 10.23 2.45
C ALA A 11 1.09 11.73 2.76
N THR A 12 0.34 12.10 3.81
CA THR A 12 0.24 13.49 4.26
C THR A 12 1.58 14.02 4.76
N ALA A 13 2.30 13.24 5.58
CA ALA A 13 3.57 13.65 6.15
C ALA A 13 4.66 13.79 5.09
N TRP A 14 4.70 12.87 4.12
CA TRP A 14 5.62 12.92 2.99
C TRP A 14 5.38 14.19 2.15
N ALA A 15 4.13 14.45 1.76
CA ALA A 15 3.78 15.61 0.94
C ALA A 15 4.04 16.92 1.71
N PHE A 16 3.62 17.00 2.98
CA PHE A 16 3.88 18.16 3.83
C PHE A 16 5.39 18.44 3.98
N ARG A 17 6.21 17.40 4.22
CA ARG A 17 7.67 17.52 4.28
C ARG A 17 8.24 18.11 2.99
N ARG A 18 7.76 17.65 1.83
CA ARG A 18 8.16 18.17 0.53
C ARG A 18 7.78 19.65 0.38
N LEU A 19 6.51 19.99 0.63
CA LEU A 19 6.01 21.36 0.54
C LEU A 19 6.86 22.31 1.39
N VAL A 20 7.21 21.90 2.62
CA VAL A 20 8.04 22.70 3.53
C VAL A 20 9.51 22.80 3.08
N ARG A 21 10.09 21.75 2.49
CA ARG A 21 11.48 21.80 1.98
C ARG A 21 11.62 22.62 0.71
N HIS A 22 10.63 22.59 -0.18
CA HIS A 22 10.70 23.16 -1.52
C HIS A 22 9.86 24.43 -1.68
N ARG A 23 9.60 25.16 -0.59
CA ARG A 23 8.75 26.37 -0.61
C ARG A 23 9.13 27.38 -1.70
N PRO A 24 10.41 27.76 -1.89
CA PRO A 24 10.76 28.75 -2.92
C PRO A 24 10.44 28.25 -4.34
N GLU A 25 10.75 26.98 -4.63
CA GLU A 25 10.50 26.37 -5.94
C GLU A 25 9.00 26.29 -6.27
N ILE A 26 8.18 25.99 -5.25
CA ILE A 26 6.72 25.93 -5.39
C ILE A 26 6.12 27.33 -5.60
N ALA A 27 6.57 28.33 -4.82
CA ALA A 27 6.11 29.71 -4.99
C ALA A 27 6.49 30.25 -6.39
N ASP A 28 7.72 29.99 -6.83
CA ASP A 28 8.20 30.31 -8.16
C ASP A 28 7.39 29.63 -9.26
N ALA A 29 7.02 28.38 -9.04
CA ALA A 29 6.22 27.61 -9.98
C ALA A 29 4.83 28.24 -10.19
N ILE A 30 4.14 28.57 -9.09
CA ILE A 30 2.84 29.25 -9.12
C ILE A 30 2.96 30.60 -9.85
N ALA A 31 3.99 31.39 -9.51
CA ALA A 31 4.25 32.68 -10.15
C ALA A 31 4.56 32.57 -11.64
N ARG A 32 5.29 31.52 -12.06
CA ARG A 32 5.55 31.25 -13.48
C ARG A 32 4.27 30.90 -14.23
N ILE A 33 3.38 30.10 -13.64
CA ILE A 33 2.08 29.78 -14.26
C ILE A 33 1.24 31.05 -14.44
N ARG A 34 1.11 31.87 -13.38
CA ARG A 34 0.38 33.15 -13.45
C ARG A 34 0.90 34.10 -14.53
N ARG A 35 2.21 34.14 -14.74
CA ARG A 35 2.84 34.96 -15.79
C ARG A 35 2.73 34.36 -17.19
N ALA A 36 2.73 33.04 -17.30
CA ALA A 36 2.71 32.33 -18.58
C ALA A 36 1.32 32.27 -19.23
N PHE A 37 0.25 32.35 -18.43
CA PHE A 37 -1.12 32.23 -18.91
C PHE A 37 -1.93 33.45 -18.49
N SER A 38 -2.67 34.02 -19.44
CA SER A 38 -3.61 35.14 -19.21
C SER A 38 -5.07 34.74 -19.42
N VAL A 39 -5.31 33.61 -20.09
CA VAL A 39 -6.64 33.09 -20.42
C VAL A 39 -6.67 31.59 -20.18
N VAL A 40 -7.78 31.07 -19.65
CA VAL A 40 -8.01 29.64 -19.50
C VAL A 40 -8.71 29.10 -20.75
N SER A 41 -8.01 28.24 -21.48
CA SER A 41 -8.57 27.43 -22.57
C SER A 41 -8.72 25.97 -22.14
N ARG A 42 -9.44 25.17 -22.95
CA ARG A 42 -9.58 23.71 -22.73
C ARG A 42 -8.25 22.98 -22.55
N HIS A 43 -7.16 23.49 -23.11
CA HIS A 43 -5.83 22.86 -23.07
C HIS A 43 -4.97 23.32 -21.90
N THR A 44 -5.33 24.47 -21.29
CA THR A 44 -4.54 25.11 -20.22
C THR A 44 -4.32 24.19 -19.01
N PRO A 45 -5.34 23.47 -18.50
CA PRO A 45 -5.15 22.54 -17.38
C PRO A 45 -4.13 21.43 -17.67
N PHE A 46 -4.10 20.92 -18.90
CA PHE A 46 -3.22 19.83 -19.32
C PHE A 46 -1.75 20.27 -19.42
N HIS A 47 -1.49 21.55 -19.70
CA HIS A 47 -0.14 22.11 -19.67
C HIS A 47 0.35 22.42 -18.25
N ILE A 48 -0.56 22.84 -17.36
CA ILE A 48 -0.23 23.20 -15.98
C ILE A 48 -0.03 21.95 -15.11
N PHE A 49 -0.84 20.91 -15.29
CA PHE A 49 -0.86 19.73 -14.42
C PHE A 49 0.52 19.07 -14.24
N PRO A 50 1.31 18.75 -15.29
CA PRO A 50 2.61 18.10 -15.11
C PRO A 50 3.61 18.96 -14.32
N PHE A 51 3.51 20.28 -14.48
CA PHE A 51 4.39 21.21 -13.78
C PHE A 51 4.04 21.29 -12.29
N LEU A 52 2.75 21.35 -11.95
CA LEU A 52 2.28 21.27 -10.57
C LEU A 52 2.58 19.92 -9.92
N ASP A 53 2.39 18.81 -10.64
CA ASP A 53 2.66 17.46 -10.13
C ASP A 53 4.15 17.32 -9.76
N ARG A 54 5.04 17.78 -10.64
CA ARG A 54 6.47 17.81 -10.37
C ARG A 54 6.81 18.57 -9.09
N VAL A 55 6.30 19.78 -8.90
CA VAL A 55 6.71 20.62 -7.76
C VAL A 55 6.00 20.24 -6.46
N LEU A 56 4.70 19.93 -6.51
CA LEU A 56 3.89 19.62 -5.33
C LEU A 56 4.02 18.17 -4.87
N PHE A 57 4.12 17.23 -5.81
CA PHE A 57 4.01 15.79 -5.55
C PHE A 57 5.13 14.95 -6.16
N ASP A 58 6.23 15.55 -6.63
CA ASP A 58 7.39 14.84 -7.18
C ASP A 58 7.10 13.88 -8.34
N ASN A 59 6.15 14.25 -9.21
CA ASN A 59 5.68 13.40 -10.31
C ASN A 59 4.98 12.11 -9.86
N LYS A 60 4.52 12.01 -8.60
CA LYS A 60 3.78 10.84 -8.13
C LYS A 60 2.44 10.69 -8.85
N LEU A 61 1.79 11.77 -9.30
CA LEU A 61 0.50 11.67 -10.00
C LEU A 61 0.66 11.17 -11.44
N GLY A 62 1.68 11.68 -12.15
CA GLY A 62 2.23 11.18 -13.40
C GLY A 62 1.24 10.49 -14.34
N LYS A 63 1.57 9.25 -14.75
CA LYS A 63 0.75 8.44 -15.66
C LYS A 63 -0.44 7.77 -14.98
N SER A 64 -0.62 7.94 -13.67
CA SER A 64 -1.65 7.30 -12.86
C SER A 64 -2.96 8.07 -12.85
N VAL A 65 -2.89 9.37 -13.17
CA VAL A 65 -4.04 10.28 -13.22
C VAL A 65 -4.35 10.68 -14.66
N TYR A 66 -5.63 10.72 -15.02
CA TYR A 66 -6.10 11.34 -16.25
C TYR A 66 -7.00 12.53 -15.96
N LEU A 67 -6.83 13.60 -16.72
CA LEU A 67 -7.57 14.85 -16.56
C LEU A 67 -8.69 14.93 -17.60
N VAL A 68 -9.87 15.38 -17.17
CA VAL A 68 -11.05 15.58 -17.99
C VAL A 68 -11.59 16.99 -17.76
N TRP A 69 -11.87 17.72 -18.85
CA TRP A 69 -12.43 19.08 -18.79
C TRP A 69 -13.94 19.02 -19.08
N LYS A 70 -14.78 19.25 -18.07
CA LYS A 70 -16.23 18.99 -18.16
C LYS A 70 -17.06 20.05 -17.43
N ALA A 71 -18.25 20.36 -17.94
CA ALA A 71 -19.20 21.26 -17.27
C ALA A 71 -19.83 20.58 -16.06
N GLN A 72 -19.82 21.27 -14.92
CA GLN A 72 -20.42 20.85 -13.66
C GLN A 72 -21.08 22.06 -12.95
N SER A 73 -21.64 21.85 -11.75
CA SER A 73 -22.19 22.95 -10.93
C SER A 73 -21.12 24.02 -10.66
N LEU A 74 -21.48 25.32 -10.75
CA LEU A 74 -20.56 26.43 -10.44
C LEU A 74 -19.99 26.38 -9.02
N ALA A 75 -20.71 25.73 -8.09
CA ALA A 75 -20.27 25.54 -6.72
C ALA A 75 -19.31 24.34 -6.53
N SER A 76 -18.93 23.64 -7.60
CA SER A 76 -18.04 22.48 -7.58
C SER A 76 -16.65 22.83 -8.13
N PRO A 77 -15.56 22.35 -7.49
CA PRO A 77 -14.22 22.43 -8.09
C PRO A 77 -14.04 21.43 -9.25
N GLY A 78 -14.91 20.43 -9.31
CA GLY A 78 -14.68 19.20 -10.05
C GLY A 78 -14.84 17.99 -9.14
N VAL A 79 -14.47 16.82 -9.67
CA VAL A 79 -14.56 15.54 -8.97
C VAL A 79 -13.33 14.70 -9.28
N THR A 80 -12.70 14.15 -8.25
CA THR A 80 -11.69 13.11 -8.39
C THR A 80 -12.35 11.76 -8.20
N ARG A 81 -12.15 10.80 -9.11
CA ARG A 81 -12.69 9.43 -8.97
C ARG A 81 -11.59 8.39 -8.88
N ALA A 82 -11.77 7.43 -7.99
CA ALA A 82 -11.04 6.18 -8.05
C ALA A 82 -11.42 5.45 -9.35
N GLY A 83 -10.43 4.85 -10.01
CA GLY A 83 -10.70 4.03 -11.18
C GLY A 83 -11.33 2.70 -10.78
N GLU A 84 -12.49 2.37 -11.35
CA GLU A 84 -13.11 1.04 -11.21
C GLU A 84 -12.35 0.00 -12.05
N GLY A 85 -12.22 -1.22 -11.54
CA GLY A 85 -11.75 -2.39 -12.32
C GLY A 85 -10.37 -2.27 -12.95
N GLY A 86 -9.44 -1.51 -12.34
CA GLY A 86 -8.09 -1.31 -12.89
C GLY A 86 -7.94 -0.08 -13.79
N SER A 87 -9.00 0.70 -14.00
CA SER A 87 -8.90 1.99 -14.67
C SER A 87 -8.07 3.00 -13.84
N LYS A 88 -7.51 4.01 -14.51
CA LYS A 88 -6.71 5.06 -13.89
C LYS A 88 -7.57 5.98 -12.99
N ILE A 89 -6.92 6.72 -12.09
CA ILE A 89 -7.59 7.75 -11.29
C ILE A 89 -7.98 8.91 -12.21
N SER A 90 -9.18 9.45 -12.04
CA SER A 90 -9.67 10.57 -12.85
C SER A 90 -9.75 11.85 -12.06
N ILE A 91 -9.41 12.97 -12.70
CA ILE A 91 -9.81 14.31 -12.26
C ILE A 91 -10.74 14.88 -13.32
N GLU A 92 -12.02 15.02 -13.00
CA GLU A 92 -12.99 15.77 -13.79
C GLU A 92 -13.04 17.21 -13.30
N LEU A 93 -12.29 18.08 -13.96
CA LEU A 93 -12.17 19.49 -13.63
C LEU A 93 -13.34 20.30 -14.20
N ASN A 94 -13.87 21.23 -13.41
CA ASN A 94 -15.07 21.96 -13.76
C ASN A 94 -14.80 23.13 -14.72
N ARG A 95 -15.29 23.04 -15.95
CA ARG A 95 -15.13 24.11 -16.95
C ARG A 95 -16.13 25.28 -16.81
N SER A 96 -17.24 25.07 -16.11
CA SER A 96 -18.36 26.03 -16.07
C SER A 96 -17.96 27.44 -15.61
N PRO A 97 -17.06 27.63 -14.63
CA PRO A 97 -16.64 28.98 -14.21
C PRO A 97 -15.98 29.77 -15.34
N PHE A 98 -15.32 29.11 -16.29
CA PHE A 98 -14.60 29.76 -17.39
C PHE A 98 -15.49 30.06 -18.60
N GLU A 99 -16.71 29.54 -18.59
CA GLU A 99 -17.75 29.85 -19.57
C GLU A 99 -18.69 30.96 -19.05
N ASP A 100 -18.57 31.32 -17.76
CA ASP A 100 -19.35 32.38 -17.12
C ASP A 100 -18.76 33.77 -17.47
N PRO A 101 -19.49 34.62 -18.21
CA PRO A 101 -19.02 35.97 -18.57
C PRO A 101 -18.82 36.88 -17.34
N TYR A 102 -19.34 36.50 -16.17
CA TYR A 102 -19.22 37.26 -14.94
C TYR A 102 -18.02 36.85 -14.08
N LEU A 103 -17.24 35.82 -14.45
CA LEU A 103 -16.06 35.41 -13.70
C LEU A 103 -15.08 36.58 -13.47
N GLY A 104 -14.87 37.42 -14.49
CA GLY A 104 -14.00 38.61 -14.41
C GLY A 104 -14.47 39.69 -13.42
N ARG A 105 -15.73 39.64 -12.95
CA ARG A 105 -16.26 40.56 -11.95
C ARG A 105 -16.01 40.11 -10.51
N THR A 106 -15.45 38.92 -10.31
CA THR A 106 -15.31 38.31 -8.99
C THR A 106 -14.03 38.74 -8.25
N GLY A 107 -13.14 39.43 -8.94
CA GLY A 107 -11.83 39.89 -8.44
C GLY A 107 -10.74 38.84 -8.54
N ALA A 108 -11.07 37.56 -8.75
CA ALA A 108 -10.11 36.48 -8.99
C ALA A 108 -9.79 36.37 -10.49
N GLY A 109 -8.50 36.30 -10.82
CA GLY A 109 -8.06 36.04 -12.19
C GLY A 109 -8.46 34.61 -12.63
N PRO A 110 -8.82 34.36 -13.91
CA PRO A 110 -9.20 33.03 -14.39
C PRO A 110 -8.14 31.95 -14.09
N ILE A 111 -6.86 32.30 -14.13
CA ILE A 111 -5.79 31.36 -13.78
C ILE A 111 -5.81 30.96 -12.31
N ASP A 112 -6.12 31.88 -11.40
CA ASP A 112 -6.19 31.57 -9.98
C ASP A 112 -7.36 30.65 -9.64
N VAL A 113 -8.49 30.84 -10.32
CA VAL A 113 -9.65 29.93 -10.23
C VAL A 113 -9.27 28.54 -10.75
N LEU A 114 -8.55 28.46 -11.87
CA LEU A 114 -8.05 27.19 -12.39
C LEU A 114 -7.06 26.52 -11.43
N LEU A 115 -6.12 27.27 -10.88
CA LEU A 115 -5.12 26.76 -9.94
C LEU A 115 -5.77 26.24 -8.66
N ASP A 116 -6.76 26.94 -8.12
CA ASP A 116 -7.52 26.48 -6.96
C ASP A 116 -8.19 25.13 -7.25
N GLN A 117 -9.00 25.05 -8.30
CA GLN A 117 -9.70 23.82 -8.66
C GLN A 117 -8.74 22.66 -8.94
N LEU A 118 -7.66 22.93 -9.68
CA LEU A 118 -6.70 21.91 -10.10
C LEU A 118 -5.91 21.38 -8.90
N ILE A 119 -5.34 22.26 -8.07
CA ILE A 119 -4.58 21.86 -6.87
C ILE A 119 -5.50 21.09 -5.89
N HIS A 120 -6.72 21.57 -5.68
CA HIS A 120 -7.71 20.91 -4.82
C HIS A 120 -7.92 19.45 -5.26
N GLN A 121 -8.21 19.21 -6.55
CA GLN A 121 -8.41 17.85 -7.04
C GLN A 121 -7.11 17.03 -7.08
N MET A 122 -5.96 17.65 -7.34
CA MET A 122 -4.66 16.97 -7.30
C MET A 122 -4.33 16.41 -5.90
N ILE A 123 -4.73 17.08 -4.82
CA ILE A 123 -4.56 16.56 -3.46
C ILE A 123 -5.34 15.25 -3.27
N HIS A 124 -6.61 15.19 -3.70
CA HIS A 124 -7.37 13.94 -3.64
C HIS A 124 -6.78 12.84 -4.52
N ALA A 125 -6.36 13.19 -5.73
CA ALA A 125 -5.73 12.24 -6.63
C ALA A 125 -4.42 11.70 -6.04
N TYR A 126 -3.65 12.55 -5.35
CA TYR A 126 -2.44 12.14 -4.63
C TYR A 126 -2.74 11.11 -3.56
N PHE A 127 -3.77 11.32 -2.74
CA PHE A 127 -4.14 10.33 -1.74
C PHE A 127 -4.60 9.00 -2.36
N LEU A 128 -5.30 9.02 -3.50
CA LEU A 128 -5.66 7.79 -4.21
C LEU A 128 -4.44 7.08 -4.80
N VAL A 129 -3.48 7.81 -5.38
CA VAL A 129 -2.23 7.23 -5.91
C VAL A 129 -1.40 6.62 -4.78
N ALA A 130 -1.30 7.32 -3.65
CA ALA A 130 -0.48 6.89 -2.53
C ALA A 130 -1.10 5.72 -1.74
N CYS A 131 -2.41 5.80 -1.48
CA CYS A 131 -3.08 4.93 -0.51
C CYS A 131 -4.02 3.90 -1.15
N GLY A 132 -4.29 4.02 -2.46
CA GLY A 132 -5.28 3.20 -3.18
C GLY A 132 -6.73 3.66 -3.00
N SER A 133 -7.67 2.89 -3.56
CA SER A 133 -9.11 3.14 -3.43
C SER A 133 -9.73 2.35 -2.28
N GLN A 134 -10.64 2.98 -1.54
CA GLN A 134 -11.43 2.28 -0.52
C GLN A 134 -12.56 1.47 -1.15
N SER A 135 -12.81 0.26 -0.65
CA SER A 135 -14.01 -0.50 -1.05
C SER A 135 -15.26 0.05 -0.35
N LYS A 136 -16.45 -0.35 -0.80
CA LYS A 136 -17.73 0.09 -0.23
C LYS A 136 -17.92 -0.34 1.22
N ASP A 137 -17.34 -1.47 1.59
CA ASP A 137 -17.47 -2.08 2.92
C ASP A 137 -16.40 -1.58 3.89
N GLU A 138 -15.41 -0.82 3.40
CA GLU A 138 -14.37 -0.21 4.23
C GLU A 138 -14.87 1.09 4.89
N PRO A 139 -14.50 1.36 6.15
CA PRO A 139 -14.81 2.62 6.81
C PRO A 139 -14.12 3.77 6.09
N HIS A 140 -14.86 4.88 5.89
CA HIS A 140 -14.34 6.05 5.21
C HIS A 140 -13.20 6.68 6.04
N ASP A 141 -11.99 6.77 5.47
CA ASP A 141 -10.80 7.28 6.21
C ASP A 141 -10.53 8.77 5.98
N GLY A 142 -11.27 9.38 5.05
CA GLY A 142 -11.24 10.81 4.78
C GLY A 142 -10.38 11.20 3.58
N ARG A 143 -9.73 10.26 2.88
CA ARG A 143 -8.85 10.56 1.72
C ARG A 143 -9.55 11.27 0.55
N LEU A 144 -10.87 11.06 0.41
CA LEU A 144 -11.74 11.71 -0.59
C LEU A 144 -12.62 12.83 -0.02
N LEU A 145 -12.33 13.29 1.20
CA LEU A 145 -13.03 14.39 1.86
C LEU A 145 -12.08 15.57 2.07
N ASP A 146 -12.70 16.73 2.25
CA ASP A 146 -12.09 17.98 2.70
C ASP A 146 -11.75 17.93 4.22
N GLY A 147 -11.13 16.82 4.65
CA GLY A 147 -10.86 16.48 6.05
C GLY A 147 -9.49 16.98 6.55
N LEU A 148 -9.03 16.38 7.66
CA LEU A 148 -7.77 16.75 8.34
C LEU A 148 -6.56 16.73 7.39
N HIS A 149 -6.31 15.59 6.73
CA HIS A 149 -5.17 15.39 5.85
C HIS A 149 -5.18 16.32 4.64
N PHE A 150 -6.36 16.50 4.03
CA PHE A 150 -6.56 17.46 2.96
C PHE A 150 -6.25 18.89 3.42
N GLY A 151 -6.80 19.30 4.57
CA GLY A 151 -6.56 20.63 5.14
C GLY A 151 -5.09 20.90 5.45
N VAL A 152 -4.32 19.89 5.89
CA VAL A 152 -2.87 20.05 6.14
C VAL A 152 -2.15 20.42 4.84
N LEU A 153 -2.44 19.74 3.74
CA LEU A 153 -1.78 20.00 2.46
C LEU A 153 -2.29 21.30 1.82
N LEU A 154 -3.61 21.53 1.82
CA LEU A 154 -4.20 22.75 1.26
C LEU A 154 -3.64 24.01 1.94
N LEU A 155 -3.61 24.05 3.27
CA LEU A 155 -3.11 25.20 4.02
C LEU A 155 -1.59 25.38 3.87
N ALA A 156 -0.83 24.30 3.73
CA ALA A 156 0.60 24.40 3.46
C ALA A 156 0.87 25.03 2.09
N ILE A 157 0.14 24.63 1.05
CA ILE A 157 0.24 25.23 -0.29
C ILE A 157 -0.22 26.70 -0.25
N TRP A 158 -1.30 27.00 0.47
CA TRP A 158 -1.77 28.37 0.66
C TRP A 158 -0.70 29.25 1.33
N ASP A 159 -0.11 28.84 2.45
CA ASP A 159 0.93 29.62 3.15
C ASP A 159 2.14 29.88 2.25
N ILE A 160 2.51 28.92 1.39
CA ILE A 160 3.58 29.09 0.40
C ILE A 160 3.19 30.15 -0.64
N ALA A 161 1.98 30.05 -1.21
CA ALA A 161 1.49 30.99 -2.20
C ALA A 161 1.35 32.42 -1.64
N SER A 162 0.83 32.56 -0.41
CA SER A 162 0.64 33.85 0.27
C SER A 162 1.93 34.63 0.50
N ARG A 163 3.06 33.93 0.60
CA ARG A 163 4.40 34.54 0.75
C ARG A 163 5.09 34.80 -0.59
N GLY A 164 4.48 34.39 -1.70
CA GLY A 164 5.01 34.59 -3.04
C GLY A 164 4.83 36.02 -3.55
N PRO A 165 5.56 36.40 -4.62
CA PRO A 165 5.54 37.76 -5.16
C PRO A 165 4.18 38.16 -5.76
N ASP A 166 3.40 37.18 -6.24
CA ASP A 166 2.10 37.41 -6.89
C ASP A 166 0.92 37.30 -5.90
N GLY A 167 1.19 37.21 -4.60
CA GLY A 167 0.16 37.12 -3.56
C GLY A 167 -0.53 35.74 -3.46
N PRO A 168 -1.52 35.60 -2.57
CA PRO A 168 -2.13 34.32 -2.24
C PRO A 168 -2.93 33.71 -3.39
N LEU A 169 -3.03 32.38 -3.39
CA LEU A 169 -4.06 31.67 -4.15
C LEU A 169 -5.37 31.65 -3.34
N ASN A 170 -6.52 31.72 -4.01
CA ASN A 170 -7.82 31.56 -3.39
C ASN A 170 -8.15 30.07 -3.15
N LEU A 171 -7.27 29.38 -2.43
CA LEU A 171 -7.45 27.96 -2.09
C LEU A 171 -8.56 27.84 -1.05
N ILE A 172 -9.64 27.12 -1.37
CA ILE A 172 -10.81 27.06 -0.49
C ILE A 172 -11.32 25.64 -0.25
N PHE A 173 -12.05 25.51 0.85
CA PHE A 173 -12.93 24.39 1.10
C PHE A 173 -14.28 24.63 0.42
N TYR A 174 -14.68 23.73 -0.49
CA TYR A 174 -15.84 23.99 -1.36
C TYR A 174 -17.20 23.84 -0.68
N ALA A 175 -17.22 23.32 0.55
CA ALA A 175 -18.35 23.43 1.47
C ALA A 175 -18.82 24.88 1.64
N GLU A 176 -17.89 25.83 1.74
CA GLU A 176 -18.19 27.25 1.89
C GLU A 176 -18.75 27.85 0.61
N THR A 177 -18.17 27.50 -0.53
CA THR A 177 -18.62 27.87 -1.87
C THR A 177 -20.09 27.52 -2.08
N ARG A 178 -20.48 26.30 -1.70
CA ARG A 178 -21.87 25.85 -1.72
C ARG A 178 -22.75 26.69 -0.80
N ARG A 179 -22.32 27.00 0.42
CA ARG A 179 -23.09 27.82 1.38
C ARG A 179 -23.32 29.23 0.84
N ARG A 180 -22.28 29.87 0.32
CA ARG A 180 -22.37 31.20 -0.31
C ARG A 180 -23.36 31.19 -1.45
N TRP A 181 -23.26 30.20 -2.34
CA TRP A 181 -24.21 30.01 -3.42
C TRP A 181 -25.64 29.87 -2.90
N SER A 182 -25.88 29.03 -1.89
CA SER A 182 -27.20 28.88 -1.26
C SER A 182 -27.69 30.15 -0.59
N ALA A 183 -26.80 31.00 -0.11
CA ALA A 183 -27.10 32.30 0.49
C ALA A 183 -27.22 33.44 -0.55
N GLY A 184 -27.12 33.16 -1.85
CA GLY A 184 -27.16 34.18 -2.91
C GLY A 184 -25.93 35.09 -2.97
N VAL A 185 -24.83 34.69 -2.32
CA VAL A 185 -23.56 35.42 -2.30
C VAL A 185 -22.69 34.95 -3.48
N PRO A 186 -21.99 35.87 -4.20
CA PRO A 186 -21.08 35.50 -5.27
C PRO A 186 -20.04 34.45 -4.85
N VAL A 187 -19.94 33.40 -5.67
CA VAL A 187 -19.19 32.16 -5.41
C VAL A 187 -17.67 32.39 -5.34
N PHE A 188 -17.15 33.32 -6.15
CA PHE A 188 -15.72 33.50 -6.39
C PHE A 188 -15.15 34.77 -5.76
N HIS A 189 -15.76 35.25 -4.68
CA HIS A 189 -15.26 36.44 -4.01
C HIS A 189 -13.89 36.16 -3.37
N VAL A 190 -12.88 36.94 -3.75
CA VAL A 190 -11.49 36.84 -3.26
C VAL A 190 -11.49 36.91 -1.73
N GLN A 191 -11.02 35.85 -1.07
CA GLN A 191 -10.75 35.91 0.36
C GLN A 191 -9.67 36.96 0.64
N HIS A 192 -9.81 37.69 1.75
CA HIS A 192 -8.85 38.73 2.09
C HIS A 192 -7.44 38.12 2.20
N PRO A 193 -6.40 38.71 1.57
CA PRO A 193 -5.08 38.07 1.41
C PRO A 193 -4.39 37.61 2.72
N LEU A 194 -4.79 38.21 3.84
CA LEU A 194 -4.21 38.00 5.17
C LEU A 194 -4.95 36.94 5.99
N LEU A 195 -6.07 36.41 5.49
CA LEU A 195 -6.87 35.42 6.23
C LEU A 195 -6.67 34.04 5.61
N PRO A 196 -6.46 33.00 6.44
CA PRO A 196 -6.34 31.64 5.94
C PRO A 196 -7.64 31.19 5.26
N PRO A 197 -7.55 30.16 4.38
CA PRO A 197 -8.69 29.50 3.78
C PRO A 197 -9.77 29.24 4.82
N PHE A 198 -10.96 29.75 4.55
CA PHE A 198 -12.10 29.55 5.42
C PHE A 198 -12.43 28.06 5.52
N ILE A 199 -12.11 27.46 6.66
CA ILE A 199 -12.71 26.19 7.09
C ILE A 199 -14.14 26.53 7.53
N ALA A 200 -15.15 25.74 7.14
CA ALA A 200 -16.52 26.09 7.47
C ALA A 200 -16.68 26.35 8.98
N LEU A 201 -17.16 27.53 9.36
CA LEU A 201 -17.50 27.90 10.74
C LEU A 201 -18.91 28.50 10.74
N GLY A 202 -19.90 27.87 11.39
CA GLY A 202 -21.25 28.44 11.52
C GLY A 202 -22.31 27.52 12.17
N PRO A 203 -23.36 28.11 12.79
CA PRO A 203 -24.18 27.45 13.82
C PRO A 203 -25.42 26.80 13.21
N GLN A 204 -25.36 25.53 12.82
CA GLN A 204 -26.52 24.62 12.74
C GLN A 204 -26.11 23.27 12.16
N PRO A 205 -26.21 22.15 12.89
CA PRO A 205 -25.93 20.84 12.32
C PRO A 205 -27.01 20.53 11.27
N THR A 206 -26.67 20.60 9.98
CA THR A 206 -27.52 20.02 8.95
C THR A 206 -27.10 18.57 8.83
N THR A 207 -27.69 17.75 9.71
CA THR A 207 -27.66 16.28 9.75
C THR A 207 -26.28 15.63 9.54
N ASP A 208 -25.78 14.96 10.58
CA ASP A 208 -24.69 13.95 10.54
C ASP A 208 -25.05 12.80 9.59
N ALA A 209 -25.16 13.07 8.30
CA ALA A 209 -25.11 12.03 7.30
C ALA A 209 -23.63 11.67 7.18
N SER A 210 -23.23 10.58 7.85
CA SER A 210 -21.93 9.98 7.63
C SER A 210 -21.64 9.96 6.12
N PRO A 211 -20.45 10.40 5.70
CA PRO A 211 -20.11 10.48 4.28
C PRO A 211 -20.37 9.11 3.64
N ARG A 212 -21.25 9.07 2.65
CA ARG A 212 -21.55 7.83 1.93
C ARG A 212 -20.36 7.47 1.06
N TRP A 213 -20.04 6.19 0.95
CA TRP A 213 -19.04 5.77 -0.03
C TRP A 213 -19.56 6.03 -1.46
N THR A 214 -18.77 6.76 -2.25
CA THR A 214 -19.10 7.10 -3.64
C THR A 214 -17.94 6.84 -4.62
N GLY A 215 -16.81 6.31 -4.13
CA GLY A 215 -15.57 6.17 -4.93
C GLY A 215 -15.05 7.49 -5.51
N SER A 216 -15.55 8.64 -5.05
CA SER A 216 -15.32 9.96 -5.63
C SER A 216 -15.20 11.03 -4.55
N SER A 217 -14.47 12.11 -4.85
CA SER A 217 -14.30 13.23 -3.93
C SER A 217 -15.62 13.93 -3.64
N GLN A 218 -15.80 14.33 -2.38
CA GLN A 218 -17.03 14.98 -1.90
C GLN A 218 -16.73 16.38 -1.35
N CYS A 219 -16.13 17.23 -2.19
CA CYS A 219 -15.58 18.53 -1.82
C CYS A 219 -16.63 19.55 -1.33
N THR A 220 -17.92 19.31 -1.61
CA THR A 220 -19.03 20.17 -1.18
C THR A 220 -19.72 19.69 0.10
N LEU A 221 -19.21 18.62 0.74
CA LEU A 221 -19.70 18.15 2.02
C LEU A 221 -19.23 19.06 3.17
N ASP A 222 -20.01 19.05 4.24
CA ASP A 222 -19.73 19.86 5.42
C ASP A 222 -18.45 19.42 6.13
N ASN A 223 -17.52 20.36 6.33
CA ASN A 223 -16.21 20.13 6.93
C ASN A 223 -16.00 20.92 8.23
N ARG A 224 -17.09 21.41 8.86
CA ARG A 224 -17.06 22.13 10.15
C ARG A 224 -16.37 21.42 11.31
N HIS A 225 -16.25 20.10 11.21
CA HIS A 225 -15.58 19.29 12.22
C HIS A 225 -14.06 19.47 12.21
N ILE A 226 -13.49 20.03 11.12
CA ILE A 226 -12.06 20.31 11.03
C ILE A 226 -11.76 21.68 11.63
N ARG A 227 -10.78 21.77 12.53
CA ARG A 227 -10.31 23.04 13.09
C ARG A 227 -8.83 23.26 12.79
N HIS A 228 -8.41 24.52 12.70
CA HIS A 228 -6.98 24.86 12.58
C HIS A 228 -6.12 24.26 13.69
N SER A 229 -6.66 24.15 14.92
CA SER A 229 -6.00 23.48 16.03
C SER A 229 -5.70 22.02 15.74
N ASP A 230 -6.60 21.31 15.06
CA ASP A 230 -6.47 19.88 14.77
C ASP A 230 -5.35 19.65 13.75
N LEU A 231 -5.29 20.51 12.72
CA LEU A 231 -4.21 20.51 11.73
C LEU A 231 -2.85 20.75 12.38
N ARG A 232 -2.75 21.73 13.28
CA ARG A 232 -1.52 22.02 14.04
C ARG A 232 -1.16 20.87 14.99
N ASN A 233 -2.16 20.30 15.66
CA ASN A 233 -1.95 19.16 16.56
C ASN A 233 -1.41 17.94 15.81
N TRP A 234 -1.94 17.65 14.61
CA TRP A 234 -1.43 16.58 13.76
C TRP A 234 0.03 16.81 13.36
N GLN A 235 0.40 18.04 12.98
CA GLN A 235 1.78 18.40 12.64
C GLN A 235 2.76 18.18 13.81
N VAL A 236 2.30 18.37 15.05
CA VAL A 236 3.14 18.21 16.25
C VAL A 236 3.18 16.74 16.71
N LYS A 237 2.05 16.05 16.70
CA LYS A 237 1.90 14.73 17.33
C LYS A 237 2.14 13.57 16.38
N SER A 238 1.64 13.67 15.15
CA SER A 238 1.56 12.54 14.21
C SER A 238 2.62 12.59 13.12
N TYR A 239 3.05 13.79 12.70
CA TYR A 239 3.98 13.99 11.58
C TYR A 239 5.27 13.15 11.68
N ALA A 240 5.96 13.19 12.82
CA ALA A 240 7.22 12.47 13.01
C ALA A 240 7.02 10.95 13.07
N ILE A 241 5.93 10.50 13.72
CA ILE A 241 5.55 9.08 13.80
C ILE A 241 5.20 8.55 12.42
N ALA A 242 4.43 9.32 11.63
CA ALA A 242 4.11 8.97 10.26
C ALA A 242 5.40 8.76 9.45
N LEU A 243 6.32 9.74 9.45
CA LEU A 243 7.58 9.61 8.69
C LEU A 243 8.48 8.45 9.12
N SER A 244 8.46 8.04 10.40
CA SER A 244 9.31 6.95 10.89
C SER A 244 8.94 5.59 10.31
N THR A 245 7.72 5.41 9.78
CA THR A 245 7.30 4.18 9.09
C THR A 245 8.07 3.92 7.79
N ASN A 246 8.62 4.97 7.17
CA ASN A 246 9.46 4.93 5.97
C ASN A 246 8.85 4.12 4.79
N LEU A 247 7.56 4.34 4.47
CA LEU A 247 6.89 3.62 3.40
C LEU A 247 7.43 3.96 1.99
N GLU A 248 8.06 5.12 1.79
CA GLU A 248 8.81 5.43 0.56
C GLU A 248 9.99 4.47 0.34
N GLY A 249 10.60 3.98 1.43
CA GLY A 249 11.67 2.97 1.37
C GLY A 249 11.23 1.62 0.81
N LYS A 250 9.93 1.41 0.58
CA LYS A 250 9.42 0.23 -0.12
C LYS A 250 9.70 0.25 -1.63
N GLY A 251 10.10 1.39 -2.18
CA GLY A 251 10.42 1.58 -3.60
C GLY A 251 9.20 1.45 -4.53
N ASP A 252 9.41 1.57 -5.84
CA ASP A 252 8.33 1.58 -6.84
C ASP A 252 8.05 0.19 -7.46
N THR A 253 8.83 -0.83 -7.09
CA THR A 253 8.76 -2.19 -7.67
C THR A 253 8.41 -3.23 -6.62
N VAL A 254 7.52 -4.15 -6.99
CA VAL A 254 7.21 -5.39 -6.29
C VAL A 254 7.35 -6.55 -7.26
N PHE A 255 7.52 -7.76 -6.76
CA PHE A 255 7.68 -8.95 -7.60
C PHE A 255 6.49 -9.87 -7.45
N ASP A 256 5.95 -10.32 -8.58
CA ASP A 256 5.07 -11.48 -8.61
C ASP A 256 5.92 -12.74 -8.71
N TYR A 257 5.56 -13.77 -7.96
CA TYR A 257 6.25 -15.06 -8.00
C TYR A 257 5.39 -16.03 -8.79
N ALA A 258 5.72 -16.15 -10.07
CA ALA A 258 5.00 -16.98 -11.02
C ALA A 258 5.14 -18.47 -10.67
N THR A 259 4.21 -19.28 -11.18
CA THR A 259 4.13 -20.73 -10.95
C THR A 259 5.39 -21.50 -11.39
N ASP A 260 6.25 -20.90 -12.22
CA ASP A 260 7.51 -21.46 -12.69
C ASP A 260 8.75 -21.02 -11.88
N ASN A 261 8.54 -20.47 -10.67
CA ASN A 261 9.56 -19.90 -9.80
C ASN A 261 10.29 -18.68 -10.39
N LYS A 262 9.71 -18.01 -11.39
CA LYS A 262 10.24 -16.74 -11.89
C LYS A 262 9.68 -15.58 -11.11
N LEU A 263 10.57 -14.62 -10.86
CA LEU A 263 10.27 -13.34 -10.24
C LEU A 263 10.04 -12.30 -11.33
N GLU A 264 8.80 -11.89 -11.52
CA GLU A 264 8.42 -10.89 -12.50
C GLU A 264 8.29 -9.52 -11.83
N PRO A 265 9.07 -8.51 -12.26
CA PRO A 265 8.98 -7.17 -11.68
C PRO A 265 7.70 -6.48 -12.14
N VAL A 266 6.94 -5.97 -11.18
CA VAL A 266 5.70 -5.22 -11.37
C VAL A 266 5.88 -3.84 -10.76
N HIS A 267 5.63 -2.80 -11.55
CA HIS A 267 5.57 -1.44 -11.02
C HIS A 267 4.32 -1.29 -10.14
N ARG A 268 4.45 -0.84 -8.89
CA ARG A 268 3.36 -0.80 -7.90
C ARG A 268 2.08 -0.16 -8.42
N LEU A 269 2.19 1.00 -9.06
CA LEU A 269 1.03 1.72 -9.65
C LEU A 269 0.33 0.99 -10.81
N GLN A 270 0.96 -0.05 -11.37
CA GLN A 270 0.42 -0.88 -12.46
C GLN A 270 0.01 -2.27 -11.98
N GLY A 271 0.43 -2.67 -10.77
CA GLY A 271 0.12 -3.95 -10.17
C GLY A 271 -1.24 -3.99 -9.46
N PRO A 272 -1.49 -5.06 -8.69
CA PRO A 272 -2.65 -5.12 -7.80
C PRO A 272 -2.59 -4.04 -6.72
N PRO A 273 -3.74 -3.63 -6.14
CA PRO A 273 -3.78 -2.75 -4.99
C PRO A 273 -2.95 -3.30 -3.81
N SER A 274 -2.24 -2.44 -3.10
CA SER A 274 -1.38 -2.84 -1.97
C SER A 274 -2.15 -3.54 -0.85
N LYS A 275 -3.44 -3.27 -0.73
CA LYS A 275 -4.30 -3.91 0.26
C LYS A 275 -4.56 -5.39 0.01
N GLU A 276 -4.29 -5.90 -1.19
CA GLU A 276 -4.54 -7.29 -1.59
C GLU A 276 -3.36 -8.21 -1.29
N TYR A 277 -2.19 -7.68 -0.96
CA TYR A 277 -0.98 -8.47 -0.73
C TYR A 277 -0.18 -8.01 0.50
N VAL A 278 0.66 -8.89 1.01
CA VAL A 278 1.80 -8.59 1.89
C VAL A 278 3.10 -8.76 1.12
N GLU A 279 4.19 -8.17 1.61
CA GLU A 279 5.50 -8.25 0.98
C GLU A 279 6.45 -9.15 1.77
N LEU A 280 6.83 -10.30 1.22
CA LEU A 280 7.97 -11.06 1.73
C LEU A 280 9.26 -10.42 1.22
N ILE A 281 10.16 -10.07 2.15
CA ILE A 281 11.46 -9.50 1.82
C ILE A 281 12.48 -10.63 1.75
N TRP A 282 12.86 -11.03 0.53
CA TRP A 282 13.83 -12.10 0.26
C TRP A 282 14.90 -11.60 -0.70
N GLU A 283 16.18 -11.66 -0.31
CA GLU A 283 17.32 -11.16 -1.10
C GLU A 283 17.12 -9.73 -1.65
N ASP A 284 16.70 -8.80 -0.79
CA ASP A 284 16.36 -7.41 -1.13
C ASP A 284 15.19 -7.23 -2.10
N ARG A 285 14.50 -8.31 -2.47
CA ARG A 285 13.29 -8.29 -3.31
C ARG A 285 12.04 -8.35 -2.44
N ARG A 286 11.02 -7.59 -2.85
CA ARG A 286 9.72 -7.51 -2.19
C ARG A 286 8.69 -8.30 -2.99
N ILE A 287 8.37 -9.49 -2.51
CA ILE A 287 7.60 -10.49 -3.24
C ILE A 287 6.17 -10.51 -2.71
N MET A 288 5.20 -10.40 -3.60
CA MET A 288 3.78 -10.32 -3.25
C MET A 288 3.27 -11.68 -2.79
N VAL A 289 2.55 -11.70 -1.67
CA VAL A 289 1.76 -12.85 -1.21
C VAL A 289 0.33 -12.38 -0.92
N PRO A 290 -0.72 -13.10 -1.34
CA PRO A 290 -2.09 -12.71 -1.04
C PRO A 290 -2.32 -12.44 0.45
N ARG A 291 -2.80 -11.25 0.77
CA ARG A 291 -2.91 -10.76 2.15
C ARG A 291 -3.89 -11.58 2.97
N GLU A 292 -5.02 -11.95 2.37
CA GLU A 292 -6.02 -12.81 3.00
C GLU A 292 -5.40 -14.12 3.50
N ARG A 293 -4.47 -14.70 2.73
CA ARG A 293 -3.78 -15.94 3.13
C ARG A 293 -2.74 -15.69 4.20
N ALA A 294 -1.87 -14.69 4.01
CA ALA A 294 -0.79 -14.40 4.95
C ALA A 294 -1.29 -13.96 6.33
N CYS A 295 -2.31 -13.08 6.36
CA CYS A 295 -2.94 -12.62 7.60
C CYS A 295 -3.84 -13.69 8.26
N GLY A 296 -4.11 -14.80 7.57
CA GLY A 296 -4.81 -15.95 8.15
C GLY A 296 -3.98 -16.73 9.18
N PHE A 297 -2.66 -16.53 9.20
CA PHE A 297 -1.77 -17.15 10.17
C PHE A 297 -1.64 -16.28 11.43
N ALA A 298 -2.06 -16.82 12.58
CA ALA A 298 -2.09 -16.10 13.83
C ALA A 298 -0.69 -15.70 14.32
N SER A 299 0.31 -16.57 14.11
CA SER A 299 1.69 -16.29 14.55
C SER A 299 2.36 -15.13 13.82
N LEU A 300 1.92 -14.84 12.59
CA LEU A 300 2.52 -13.77 11.77
C LEU A 300 1.77 -12.45 11.85
N LYS A 301 0.58 -12.44 12.46
CA LYS A 301 -0.33 -11.28 12.41
C LYS A 301 0.32 -10.01 12.98
N GLU A 302 0.91 -10.11 14.18
CA GLU A 302 1.56 -8.97 14.82
C GLU A 302 2.75 -8.45 14.00
N ALA A 303 3.57 -9.34 13.46
CA ALA A 303 4.72 -8.97 12.65
C ALA A 303 4.30 -8.27 11.35
N LEU A 304 3.27 -8.77 10.68
CA LEU A 304 2.73 -8.21 9.43
C LEU A 304 2.03 -6.86 9.63
N GLU A 305 1.23 -6.74 10.69
CA GLU A 305 0.46 -5.52 10.99
C GLU A 305 1.31 -4.42 11.64
N LYS A 306 2.55 -4.73 12.03
CA LYS A 306 3.47 -3.77 12.65
C LYS A 306 3.66 -2.53 11.77
N ASN A 307 3.29 -1.38 12.33
CA ASN A 307 3.37 -0.06 11.69
C ASN A 307 2.65 0.03 10.32
N ASP A 308 1.62 -0.80 10.10
CA ASP A 308 0.86 -0.87 8.84
C ASP A 308 1.72 -1.15 7.60
N ARG A 309 2.87 -1.83 7.76
CA ARG A 309 3.79 -2.08 6.65
C ARG A 309 3.43 -3.33 5.84
N PHE A 310 2.73 -4.30 6.42
CA PHE A 310 2.32 -5.53 5.74
C PHE A 310 3.50 -6.21 5.03
N GLU A 311 4.62 -6.32 5.73
CA GLU A 311 5.84 -6.93 5.22
C GLU A 311 6.43 -7.90 6.24
N LEU A 312 7.12 -8.92 5.76
CA LEU A 312 7.77 -9.92 6.58
C LEU A 312 9.16 -10.21 6.02
N SER A 313 10.17 -10.10 6.87
CA SER A 313 11.56 -10.38 6.46
C SER A 313 11.79 -11.89 6.43
N VAL A 314 12.32 -12.38 5.31
CA VAL A 314 12.80 -13.77 5.21
C VAL A 314 14.26 -13.79 5.65
N PRO A 315 14.65 -14.64 6.62
CA PRO A 315 16.01 -14.75 7.10
C PRO A 315 17.04 -14.92 5.98
N ALA A 316 18.22 -14.32 6.19
CA ALA A 316 19.35 -14.47 5.27
C ALA A 316 19.76 -15.94 5.15
N GLY A 317 20.18 -16.35 3.94
CA GLY A 317 20.55 -17.74 3.65
C GLY A 317 19.39 -18.65 3.26
N CYS A 318 18.15 -18.12 3.16
CA CYS A 318 17.05 -18.84 2.54
C CYS A 318 17.33 -19.07 1.05
N SER A 319 17.54 -20.33 0.65
CA SER A 319 17.76 -20.69 -0.74
C SER A 319 16.46 -20.57 -1.56
N ALA A 320 16.58 -20.44 -2.88
CA ALA A 320 15.42 -20.39 -3.78
C ALA A 320 14.47 -21.60 -3.61
N GLN A 321 15.04 -22.78 -3.34
CA GLN A 321 14.27 -23.99 -3.06
C GLN A 321 13.44 -23.87 -1.77
N LEU A 322 14.04 -23.38 -0.68
CA LEU A 322 13.32 -23.18 0.58
C LEU A 322 12.27 -22.09 0.46
N PHE A 323 12.60 -21.01 -0.25
CA PHE A 323 11.66 -19.93 -0.53
C PHE A 323 10.45 -20.43 -1.31
N ALA A 324 10.64 -21.27 -2.33
CA ALA A 324 9.53 -21.87 -3.09
C ALA A 324 8.60 -22.71 -2.20
N LEU A 325 9.14 -23.48 -1.24
CA LEU A 325 8.33 -24.25 -0.28
C LEU A 325 7.57 -23.34 0.68
N LEU A 326 8.22 -22.29 1.19
CA LEU A 326 7.60 -21.28 2.04
C LEU A 326 6.46 -20.57 1.31
N TYR A 327 6.72 -20.12 0.08
CA TYR A 327 5.75 -19.43 -0.76
C TYR A 327 4.54 -20.33 -1.07
N ASN A 328 4.78 -21.59 -1.41
CA ASN A 328 3.71 -22.58 -1.59
C ASN A 328 2.87 -22.78 -0.33
N PHE A 329 3.49 -22.74 0.85
CA PHE A 329 2.75 -22.85 2.11
C PHE A 329 1.83 -21.64 2.33
N PHE A 330 2.30 -20.42 2.05
CA PHE A 330 1.43 -19.25 2.07
C PHE A 330 0.26 -19.35 1.09
N LEU A 331 0.48 -19.90 -0.10
CA LEU A 331 -0.58 -20.01 -1.11
C LEU A 331 -1.56 -21.14 -0.83
N HIS A 332 -1.10 -22.29 -0.37
CA HIS A 332 -1.90 -23.51 -0.38
C HIS A 332 -2.03 -24.19 0.99
N GLY A 333 -1.39 -23.64 2.04
CA GLY A 333 -1.30 -24.29 3.35
C GLY A 333 -0.50 -25.59 3.33
N ARG A 334 0.33 -25.79 2.30
CA ARG A 334 1.17 -26.99 2.13
C ARG A 334 2.46 -26.67 1.39
N THR A 335 3.51 -27.42 1.70
CA THR A 335 4.84 -27.27 1.11
C THR A 335 5.07 -28.17 -0.12
N ILE A 336 4.21 -29.16 -0.36
CA ILE A 336 4.34 -30.14 -1.45
C ILE A 336 3.22 -29.90 -2.48
N ALA A 337 3.54 -30.03 -3.78
CA ALA A 337 2.60 -29.82 -4.89
C ALA A 337 1.50 -30.89 -4.97
N GLU A 338 0.33 -30.54 -5.54
CA GLU A 338 -0.86 -31.41 -5.63
C GLU A 338 -0.64 -32.74 -6.34
N GLU A 339 0.16 -32.75 -7.39
CA GLU A 339 0.41 -33.95 -8.19
C GLU A 339 1.07 -35.08 -7.39
N ASP A 340 1.77 -34.76 -6.30
CA ASP A 340 2.36 -35.75 -5.41
C ASP A 340 1.34 -36.29 -4.40
N GLU A 341 0.35 -35.49 -4.00
CA GLU A 341 -0.68 -35.88 -3.04
C GLU A 341 -1.67 -36.88 -3.63
N GLU A 342 -2.10 -36.72 -4.88
CA GLU A 342 -2.95 -37.72 -5.54
C GLU A 342 -2.26 -39.09 -5.68
N LYS A 343 -0.93 -39.08 -5.89
CA LYS A 343 -0.11 -40.30 -5.87
C LYS A 343 0.04 -40.89 -4.47
N LYS A 344 0.05 -40.05 -3.41
CA LYS A 344 0.16 -40.46 -2.01
C LYS A 344 -1.16 -40.97 -1.41
N LYS A 345 -2.33 -40.47 -1.82
CA LYS A 345 -3.65 -40.93 -1.35
C LYS A 345 -3.90 -42.44 -1.55
N LYS A 346 -3.16 -43.10 -2.45
CA LYS A 346 -3.20 -44.55 -2.68
C LYS A 346 -2.28 -45.38 -1.77
N LYS A 347 -1.42 -44.77 -0.95
CA LYS A 347 -0.50 -45.47 -0.03
C LYS A 347 -1.04 -45.44 1.40
N LYS A 348 -0.91 -46.55 2.14
CA LYS A 348 -1.24 -46.61 3.58
C LYS A 348 -0.54 -45.45 4.31
N LYS A 349 -1.30 -44.64 5.07
CA LYS A 349 -0.75 -43.56 5.90
C LYS A 349 0.38 -44.12 6.76
N HIS A 350 1.60 -43.66 6.50
CA HIS A 350 2.72 -43.97 7.36
C HIS A 350 2.59 -43.15 8.64
N ARG A 351 3.02 -43.71 9.77
CA ARG A 351 3.14 -42.99 11.03
C ARG A 351 4.47 -43.37 11.66
N GLY A 352 5.39 -42.43 11.74
CA GLY A 352 6.74 -42.65 12.25
C GLY A 352 7.80 -41.90 11.44
N ALA A 353 8.98 -41.76 12.04
CA ALA A 353 10.15 -41.21 11.34
C ALA A 353 10.57 -42.10 10.15
N PRO A 354 11.14 -41.53 9.09
CA PRO A 354 11.55 -42.27 7.90
C PRO A 354 12.69 -43.27 8.18
N ALA A 355 12.72 -44.38 7.43
CA ALA A 355 13.85 -45.31 7.44
C ALA A 355 14.91 -44.94 6.38
N ILE A 356 16.19 -45.04 6.73
CA ILE A 356 17.31 -44.77 5.80
C ILE A 356 17.40 -45.88 4.74
N VAL A 357 17.55 -45.50 3.47
CA VAL A 357 17.71 -46.44 2.34
C VAL A 357 19.02 -46.17 1.62
N ALA A 358 19.82 -47.21 1.40
CA ALA A 358 21.16 -47.11 0.81
C ALA A 358 21.21 -46.92 -0.71
N HIS A 359 20.06 -46.99 -1.40
CA HIS A 359 20.00 -46.89 -2.86
C HIS A 359 19.23 -45.63 -3.26
N PRO A 360 19.86 -44.70 -3.99
CA PRO A 360 19.14 -43.55 -4.53
C PRO A 360 18.11 -44.05 -5.55
N ARG A 361 16.84 -43.71 -5.34
CA ARG A 361 15.86 -43.67 -6.43
C ARG A 361 15.82 -42.24 -6.95
N ASP A 362 15.64 -42.13 -8.26
CA ASP A 362 15.49 -40.93 -9.09
C ASP A 362 15.76 -39.57 -8.42
N VAL A 363 16.68 -38.81 -9.02
CA VAL A 363 17.10 -37.43 -8.68
C VAL A 363 15.94 -36.45 -8.37
N LYS A 364 14.72 -36.73 -8.87
CA LYS A 364 13.52 -35.93 -8.56
C LYS A 364 13.00 -36.07 -7.11
N GLU A 365 13.41 -37.10 -6.35
CA GLU A 365 13.05 -37.25 -4.94
C GLU A 365 13.96 -36.44 -3.99
N GLU A 366 15.18 -36.06 -4.43
CA GLU A 366 16.14 -35.27 -3.62
C GLU A 366 15.64 -33.85 -3.31
N GLU A 367 14.87 -33.24 -4.21
CA GLU A 367 14.31 -31.90 -4.01
C GLU A 367 13.20 -31.85 -2.93
N LYS A 368 12.74 -33.01 -2.46
CA LYS A 368 11.66 -33.19 -1.47
C LYS A 368 12.13 -33.98 -0.25
N GLY A 369 13.44 -33.95 0.05
CA GLY A 369 14.04 -34.66 1.17
C GLY A 369 13.56 -34.19 2.55
N VAL A 370 13.81 -35.04 3.54
CA VAL A 370 13.68 -34.75 4.97
C VAL A 370 14.56 -33.56 5.34
N LEU A 371 15.79 -33.52 4.82
CA LEU A 371 16.76 -32.46 5.10
C LEU A 371 16.24 -31.07 4.70
N THR A 372 15.61 -30.97 3.53
CA THR A 372 14.99 -29.72 3.05
C THR A 372 13.88 -29.25 3.99
N HIS A 373 13.05 -30.17 4.49
CA HIS A 373 11.98 -29.84 5.43
C HIS A 373 12.51 -29.45 6.82
N LEU A 374 13.62 -30.06 7.28
CA LEU A 374 14.29 -29.63 8.52
C LEU A 374 14.85 -28.22 8.40
N ARG A 375 15.47 -27.88 7.26
CA ARG A 375 15.93 -26.50 7.01
C ARG A 375 14.77 -25.51 6.93
N LEU A 376 13.65 -25.90 6.32
CA LEU A 376 12.43 -25.11 6.31
C LEU A 376 11.86 -24.94 7.73
N PHE A 377 11.99 -25.94 8.61
CA PHE A 377 11.58 -25.84 10.01
C PHE A 377 12.37 -24.75 10.72
N HIS A 378 13.71 -24.74 10.57
CA HIS A 378 14.55 -23.69 11.16
C HIS A 378 14.25 -22.31 10.59
N LEU A 379 13.98 -22.20 9.29
CA LEU A 379 13.51 -20.96 8.67
C LEU A 379 12.21 -20.48 9.33
N ALA A 380 11.25 -21.39 9.50
CA ALA A 380 9.98 -21.10 10.16
C ALA A 380 10.16 -20.70 11.63
N THR A 381 11.12 -21.30 12.34
CA THR A 381 11.49 -20.88 13.71
C THR A 381 12.06 -19.47 13.73
N ALA A 382 12.99 -19.14 12.83
CA ALA A 382 13.59 -17.81 12.74
C ALA A 382 12.59 -16.71 12.33
N MET A 383 11.50 -17.09 11.65
CA MET A 383 10.39 -16.20 11.30
C MET A 383 9.26 -16.19 12.35
N GLU A 384 9.39 -16.94 13.44
CA GLU A 384 8.33 -17.17 14.44
C GLU A 384 7.03 -17.76 13.86
N PHE A 385 7.12 -18.41 12.71
CA PHE A 385 5.98 -18.93 11.95
C PHE A 385 5.53 -20.31 12.47
N SER A 386 4.71 -20.29 13.51
CA SER A 386 4.32 -21.51 14.26
C SER A 386 3.51 -22.50 13.42
N GLU A 387 2.58 -22.04 12.58
CA GLU A 387 1.73 -22.93 11.77
C GLU A 387 2.56 -23.72 10.75
N LEU A 388 3.58 -23.09 10.16
CA LEU A 388 4.51 -23.79 9.27
C LEU A 388 5.37 -24.81 10.03
N GLN A 389 5.84 -24.49 11.24
CA GLN A 389 6.56 -25.45 12.10
C GLN A 389 5.71 -26.70 12.37
N HIS A 390 4.45 -26.51 12.76
CA HIS A 390 3.52 -27.62 13.02
C HIS A 390 3.26 -28.46 11.76
N HIS A 391 3.02 -27.81 10.62
CA HIS A 391 2.83 -28.49 9.32
C HIS A 391 4.05 -29.35 8.96
N ILE A 392 5.25 -28.82 9.11
CA ILE A 392 6.49 -29.54 8.82
C ILE A 392 6.65 -30.75 9.76
N LEU A 393 6.40 -30.58 11.05
CA LEU A 393 6.45 -31.70 12.00
C LEU A 393 5.46 -32.80 11.61
N ASP A 394 4.23 -32.45 11.24
CA ASP A 394 3.26 -33.45 10.78
C ASP A 394 3.75 -34.17 9.51
N LEU A 395 4.28 -33.44 8.52
CA LEU A 395 4.88 -34.04 7.33
C LEU A 395 6.03 -35.00 7.66
N LEU A 396 6.92 -34.61 8.57
CA LEU A 396 8.05 -35.42 9.05
C LEU A 396 7.59 -36.74 9.70
N TRP A 397 6.41 -36.76 10.31
CA TRP A 397 5.82 -37.96 10.94
C TRP A 397 4.95 -38.81 10.01
N THR A 398 4.33 -38.21 8.99
CA THR A 398 3.26 -38.86 8.22
C THR A 398 3.62 -39.12 6.76
N SER A 399 4.41 -38.24 6.15
CA SER A 399 4.67 -38.26 4.70
C SER A 399 5.95 -39.00 4.34
N PHE A 400 6.98 -38.98 5.19
CA PHE A 400 8.26 -39.61 4.90
C PHE A 400 8.34 -41.01 5.49
N SER A 401 8.16 -42.02 4.65
CA SER A 401 8.37 -43.42 5.06
C SER A 401 9.83 -43.88 4.96
N ARG A 402 10.58 -43.25 4.05
CA ARG A 402 11.96 -43.55 3.71
C ARG A 402 12.68 -42.24 3.36
N THR A 403 13.99 -42.21 3.58
CA THR A 403 14.86 -41.11 3.13
C THR A 403 16.18 -41.65 2.60
N THR A 404 16.73 -40.97 1.60
CA THR A 404 18.08 -41.15 1.07
C THR A 404 19.02 -40.03 1.52
N ASP A 405 18.51 -39.03 2.25
CA ASP A 405 19.32 -37.92 2.75
C ASP A 405 20.43 -38.42 3.68
N PRO A 406 21.61 -37.77 3.68
CA PRO A 406 22.71 -38.14 4.56
C PRO A 406 22.30 -38.10 6.04
N PRO A 407 22.34 -39.23 6.78
CA PRO A 407 21.86 -39.28 8.16
C PRO A 407 22.61 -38.34 9.10
N ILE A 408 23.89 -38.10 8.86
CA ILE A 408 24.72 -37.18 9.65
C ILE A 408 24.23 -35.74 9.48
N GLU A 409 23.88 -35.33 8.26
CA GLU A 409 23.35 -33.98 8.01
C GLU A 409 21.96 -33.79 8.63
N ILE A 410 21.09 -34.81 8.57
CA ILE A 410 19.81 -34.79 9.30
C ILE A 410 20.03 -34.55 10.79
N LEU A 411 20.96 -35.29 11.40
CA LEU A 411 21.24 -35.16 12.84
C LEU A 411 21.85 -33.80 13.16
N ARG A 412 22.72 -33.26 12.30
CA ARG A 412 23.27 -31.91 12.45
C ARG A 412 22.15 -30.86 12.46
N GLU A 413 21.18 -30.95 11.54
CA GLU A 413 20.04 -30.03 11.55
C GLU A 413 19.15 -30.22 12.80
N VAL A 414 18.94 -31.45 13.29
CA VAL A 414 18.09 -31.68 14.48
C VAL A 414 18.73 -31.20 15.78
N TYR A 415 20.03 -31.47 15.95
CA TYR A 415 20.73 -31.27 17.23
C TYR A 415 21.62 -30.05 17.27
N GLY A 416 21.92 -29.41 16.13
CA GLY A 416 22.84 -28.26 16.06
C GLY A 416 24.20 -28.54 16.70
N ASP A 417 24.95 -27.47 16.95
CA ASP A 417 26.22 -27.54 17.70
C ASP A 417 26.00 -27.45 19.23
N ASP A 418 24.92 -26.79 19.67
CA ASP A 418 24.62 -26.51 21.09
C ASP A 418 23.51 -27.41 21.69
N GLY A 419 23.01 -28.38 20.94
CA GLY A 419 21.89 -29.24 21.34
C GLY A 419 20.56 -28.91 20.64
N PRO A 420 19.52 -29.74 20.83
CA PRO A 420 18.34 -29.71 19.99
C PRO A 420 17.57 -28.39 20.10
N THR A 421 17.28 -27.78 18.95
CA THR A 421 16.66 -26.45 18.86
C THR A 421 15.18 -26.45 19.23
N HIS A 422 14.51 -27.61 19.19
CA HIS A 422 13.07 -27.73 19.48
C HIS A 422 12.71 -29.10 20.07
N VAL A 423 11.83 -29.14 21.07
CA VAL A 423 11.46 -30.37 21.81
C VAL A 423 10.84 -31.43 20.90
N ASP A 424 9.91 -31.04 20.03
CA ASP A 424 9.28 -31.98 19.10
C ASP A 424 10.23 -32.47 18.01
N LEU A 425 11.18 -31.63 17.60
CA LEU A 425 12.22 -32.00 16.64
C LEU A 425 13.18 -33.02 17.27
N HIS A 426 13.54 -32.81 18.54
CA HIS A 426 14.31 -33.76 19.32
C HIS A 426 13.58 -35.11 19.46
N ARG A 427 12.28 -35.07 19.74
CA ARG A 427 11.44 -36.28 19.82
C ARG A 427 11.42 -37.03 18.48
N TRP A 428 11.26 -36.31 17.39
CA TRP A 428 11.34 -36.87 16.04
C TRP A 428 12.73 -37.46 15.75
N GLY A 429 13.82 -36.75 16.08
CA GLY A 429 15.20 -37.21 15.88
C GLY A 429 15.53 -38.49 16.66
N ARG A 430 15.05 -38.61 17.90
CA ARG A 430 15.17 -39.87 18.67
C ARG A 430 14.43 -41.01 17.99
N ALA A 431 13.23 -40.77 17.48
CA ALA A 431 12.46 -41.79 16.75
C ALA A 431 13.12 -42.18 15.42
N PHE A 432 13.77 -41.22 14.73
CA PHE A 432 14.56 -41.46 13.53
C PHE A 432 15.75 -42.38 13.81
N LEU A 433 16.51 -42.15 14.89
CA LEU A 433 17.63 -43.01 15.29
C LEU A 433 17.21 -44.45 15.66
N LEU A 434 16.03 -44.61 16.27
CA LEU A 434 15.50 -45.93 16.64
C LEU A 434 14.92 -46.71 15.45
N ARG A 435 14.77 -46.07 14.30
CA ARG A 435 14.12 -46.65 13.11
C ARG A 435 15.08 -47.60 12.38
N ARG A 436 15.00 -48.90 12.66
CA ARG A 436 15.71 -49.92 11.87
C ARG A 436 15.04 -50.08 10.50
N GLY A 437 15.81 -49.91 9.43
CA GLY A 437 15.39 -50.39 8.11
C GLY A 437 15.13 -51.89 8.20
N ARG A 438 14.03 -52.38 7.61
CA ARG A 438 13.87 -53.83 7.38
C ARG A 438 14.92 -54.25 6.34
N GLY A 439 16.16 -54.43 6.78
CA GLY A 439 17.12 -55.24 6.07
C GLY A 439 16.50 -56.62 5.95
N GLY A 440 16.34 -57.10 4.71
CA GLY A 440 16.11 -58.51 4.49
C GLY A 440 17.18 -59.28 5.26
N ARG A 441 16.80 -60.39 5.89
CA ARG A 441 17.75 -61.40 6.35
C ARG A 441 18.73 -61.67 5.21
N SER A 442 19.95 -61.16 5.33
CA SER A 442 21.08 -61.67 4.57
C SER A 442 21.40 -63.00 5.20
N ASN A 443 20.90 -64.09 4.59
CA ASN A 443 21.52 -65.39 4.75
C ASN A 443 22.88 -65.31 4.06
N TYR A 444 23.94 -65.12 4.83
CA TYR A 444 25.23 -65.80 4.66
C TYR A 444 25.94 -65.82 6.02
#